data_AF-A0A8H8RDR8-F1
#
_entry.id   AF-A0A8H8RDR8-F1
#
_cell.length_a   1.000
_cell.length_b   1.000
_cell.length_c   1.000
_cell.angle_alpha   90.00
_cell.angle_beta   90.00
_cell.angle_gamma   90.00
#
_symmetry.space_group_name_H-M   'P 1'
#
loop_
_entity.id
_entity.type
_entity.pdbx_description
1 polymer ?
#
loop_
_entity_poly.entity_id
_entity_poly.type
_entity_poly.pdbx_seq_one_letter_code
_entity_poly.pdbx_strand_id
1 'polypeptide(L)'
;MDSLVSQFPLDPFITLGIITFLCGGAGWLVGPIVGTSMFNWRNRGVRDQMEQKEREFYRRIKKFRVDPSASSAANPVPDYYGEKIGSVADYGHWLKDQRAFNRKRSHFV
;
A
#
# COMPACT_ATOMS: atom_id res chain seq x y z
N MET A 1 -10.32 -35.00 17.87
CA MET A 1 -9.57 -33.92 18.54
C MET A 1 -8.71 -34.47 19.66
N ASP A 2 -9.21 -35.45 20.40
CA ASP A 2 -8.54 -36.03 21.58
C ASP A 2 -7.16 -36.62 21.27
N SER A 3 -6.99 -37.23 20.09
CA SER A 3 -5.69 -37.81 19.68
C SER A 3 -4.59 -36.80 19.38
N LEU A 4 -4.93 -35.55 19.02
CA LEU A 4 -3.94 -34.48 18.79
C LEU A 4 -3.57 -33.78 20.11
N VAL A 5 -4.54 -33.69 21.03
CA VAL A 5 -4.33 -33.10 22.36
C VAL A 5 -3.54 -34.04 23.27
N SER A 6 -3.76 -35.36 23.16
CA SER A 6 -3.07 -36.38 23.97
C SER A 6 -1.59 -36.58 23.60
N GLN A 7 -1.12 -35.99 22.51
CA GLN A 7 0.23 -36.19 21.97
C GLN A 7 1.27 -35.26 22.61
N PHE A 8 0.82 -34.20 23.28
CA PHE A 8 1.65 -33.30 24.07
C PHE A 8 1.33 -33.51 25.56
N PRO A 9 2.31 -33.76 26.43
CA PRO A 9 2.11 -33.93 27.88
C PRO A 9 1.82 -32.59 28.60
N LEU A 10 1.17 -31.65 27.90
CA LEU A 10 0.80 -30.32 28.37
C LEU A 10 -0.71 -30.28 28.63
N ASP A 11 -1.14 -29.39 29.53
CA ASP A 11 -2.56 -29.15 29.81
C ASP A 11 -3.34 -28.90 28.50
N PRO A 12 -4.50 -29.56 28.29
CA PRO A 12 -5.39 -29.31 27.16
C PRO A 12 -5.57 -27.82 26.77
N PHE A 13 -5.63 -26.90 27.73
CA PHE A 13 -5.74 -25.47 27.43
C PHE A 13 -4.51 -24.91 26.71
N ILE A 14 -3.31 -25.29 27.15
CA ILE A 14 -2.05 -24.84 26.55
C ILE A 14 -1.88 -25.45 25.17
N THR A 15 -2.14 -26.75 25.03
CA THR A 15 -2.04 -27.48 23.76
C THR A 15 -2.99 -26.87 22.70
N LEU A 16 -4.24 -26.58 23.07
CA LEU A 16 -5.18 -25.90 22.16
C LEU A 16 -4.73 -24.48 21.80
N GLY A 17 -4.19 -23.73 22.76
CA GLY A 17 -3.63 -22.40 22.52
C GLY A 17 -2.49 -22.40 21.50
N ILE A 18 -1.56 -23.34 21.64
CA ILE A 18 -0.43 -23.51 20.70
C ILE A 18 -0.94 -23.91 19.32
N ILE A 19 -1.82 -24.91 19.21
CA ILE A 19 -2.37 -25.35 17.93
C ILE A 19 -3.09 -24.19 17.23
N THR A 20 -3.92 -23.45 17.96
CA THR A 20 -4.65 -22.30 17.42
C THR A 20 -3.71 -21.22 16.92
N PHE A 21 -2.67 -20.90 17.68
CA PHE A 21 -1.65 -19.93 17.28
C PHE A 21 -0.88 -20.40 16.03
N LEU A 22 -0.51 -21.68 15.96
CA LEU A 22 0.18 -22.25 14.80
C LEU A 22 -0.70 -22.23 13.56
N CYS A 23 -1.98 -22.60 13.66
CA CYS A 23 -2.93 -22.52 12.55
C CYS A 23 -3.15 -21.08 12.10
N GLY A 24 -3.27 -20.14 13.05
CA GLY A 24 -3.38 -18.72 12.75
C GLY A 24 -2.14 -18.16 12.05
N GLY A 25 -0.94 -18.47 12.56
CA GLY A 25 0.32 -18.07 11.96
C GLY A 25 0.54 -18.69 10.58
N ALA A 26 0.23 -19.98 10.41
CA ALA A 26 0.31 -20.66 9.12
C ALA A 26 -0.67 -20.05 8.11
N GLY A 27 -1.92 -19.81 8.51
CA GLY A 27 -2.93 -19.15 7.68
C GLY A 27 -2.50 -17.74 7.27
N TRP A 28 -1.89 -16.99 8.18
CA TRP A 28 -1.36 -15.65 7.90
C TRP A 28 -0.25 -15.64 6.85
N LEU A 29 0.63 -16.64 6.86
CA LEU A 29 1.71 -16.78 5.86
C LEU A 29 1.19 -17.30 4.51
N VAL A 30 0.27 -18.27 4.52
CA VAL A 30 -0.25 -18.90 3.29
C VAL A 30 -1.29 -18.02 2.59
N GLY A 31 -2.05 -17.23 3.35
CA GLY A 31 -3.11 -16.36 2.83
C GLY A 31 -2.67 -15.46 1.67
N PRO A 32 -1.59 -14.65 1.80
CA PRO A 32 -1.10 -13.81 0.72
C PRO A 32 -0.71 -14.60 -0.52
N ILE A 33 -0.08 -15.77 -0.38
CA ILE A 33 0.35 -16.59 -1.51
C ILE A 33 -0.87 -17.04 -2.33
N VAL A 34 -1.89 -17.58 -1.65
CA VAL A 34 -3.13 -18.05 -2.29
C VAL A 34 -3.91 -16.88 -2.88
N GLY A 35 -4.08 -15.79 -2.12
CA GLY A 35 -4.82 -14.60 -2.54
C GLY A 35 -4.20 -13.93 -3.77
N THR A 36 -2.88 -13.70 -3.74
CA THR A 36 -2.16 -13.12 -4.88
C THR A 36 -2.21 -14.04 -6.10
N SER A 37 -2.09 -15.36 -5.92
CA SER A 37 -2.20 -16.32 -7.02
C SER A 37 -3.59 -16.29 -7.68
N MET A 38 -4.65 -16.27 -6.87
CA MET A 38 -6.03 -16.18 -7.37
C MET A 38 -6.30 -14.85 -8.10
N PHE A 39 -5.84 -13.73 -7.54
CA PHE A 39 -5.92 -12.41 -8.17
C PHE A 39 -5.19 -12.40 -9.52
N ASN A 40 -3.96 -12.90 -9.55
CA ASN A 40 -3.15 -12.95 -10.77
C ASN A 40 -3.80 -13.80 -11.86
N TRP A 41 -4.36 -14.95 -11.51
CA TRP A 41 -5.05 -15.81 -12.46
C TRP A 41 -6.32 -15.15 -13.01
N ARG A 42 -7.15 -14.57 -12.13
CA ARG A 42 -8.39 -13.86 -12.52
C ARG A 42 -8.10 -12.65 -13.42
N ASN A 43 -7.04 -11.90 -13.12
CA ASN A 43 -6.72 -10.63 -13.78
C ASN A 43 -5.66 -10.76 -14.88
N ARG A 44 -5.30 -11.98 -15.29
CA ARG A 44 -4.21 -12.26 -16.25
C ARG A 44 -4.28 -11.43 -17.54
N GLY A 45 -5.48 -11.13 -18.04
CA GLY A 45 -5.66 -10.38 -19.29
C GLY A 45 -5.41 -8.87 -19.17
N VAL A 46 -5.50 -8.31 -17.96
CA VAL A 46 -5.34 -6.86 -17.72
C VAL A 46 -4.08 -6.53 -16.92
N ARG A 47 -3.44 -7.53 -16.31
CA ARG A 47 -2.29 -7.35 -15.40
C ARG A 47 -1.15 -6.57 -16.04
N ASP A 48 -0.76 -6.92 -17.26
CA ASP A 48 0.37 -6.24 -17.93
C ASP A 48 0.05 -4.76 -18.20
N GLN A 49 -1.19 -4.47 -18.58
CA GLN A 49 -1.66 -3.09 -18.77
C GLN A 49 -1.72 -2.33 -17.44
N MET A 50 -2.10 -2.98 -16.34
CA MET A 50 -2.08 -2.38 -15.00
C MET A 50 -0.65 -1.99 -14.62
N GLU A 51 0.32 -2.89 -14.79
CA GLU A 51 1.72 -2.62 -14.46
C GLU A 51 2.33 -1.51 -15.33
N GLN A 52 1.98 -1.44 -16.62
CA GLN A 52 2.37 -0.34 -17.49
C GLN A 52 1.80 1.01 -17.02
N LYS A 53 0.50 1.06 -16.74
CA LYS A 53 -0.18 2.28 -16.28
C LYS A 53 0.34 2.75 -14.92
N GLU A 54 0.65 1.81 -14.02
CA GLU A 54 1.26 2.09 -12.72
C GLU A 54 2.66 2.69 -12.86
N ARG A 55 3.52 2.11 -13.71
CA ARG A 55 4.83 2.69 -14.04
C ARG A 55 4.72 4.10 -14.62
N GLU A 56 3.78 4.31 -15.54
CA GLU A 56 3.52 5.62 -16.12
C GLU A 56 3.02 6.63 -15.09
N PHE A 57 2.15 6.19 -14.18
CA PHE A 57 1.67 7.00 -13.07
C PHE A 57 2.83 7.42 -12.16
N TYR A 58 3.66 6.50 -11.70
CA TYR A 58 4.84 6.82 -10.88
C TYR A 58 5.81 7.76 -11.59
N ARG A 59 6.04 7.56 -12.89
CA ARG A 59 6.86 8.47 -13.70
C ARG A 59 6.27 9.89 -13.71
N ARG A 60 4.95 10.03 -13.82
CA ARG A 60 4.26 11.32 -13.77
C ARG A 60 4.35 11.95 -12.38
N ILE A 61 4.16 11.20 -11.31
CA ILE A 61 4.33 11.70 -9.93
C ILE A 61 5.74 12.26 -9.74
N LYS A 62 6.78 11.49 -10.10
CA LYS A 62 8.18 11.93 -10.01
C LYS A 62 8.46 13.21 -10.82
N LYS A 63 7.81 13.37 -11.98
CA LYS A 63 7.96 14.55 -12.86
C LYS A 63 7.28 15.80 -12.31
N PHE A 64 6.09 15.66 -11.70
CA PHE A 64 5.26 16.80 -11.32
C PHE A 64 5.30 17.14 -9.82
N ARG A 65 5.90 16.28 -8.99
CA ARG A 65 6.10 16.57 -7.57
C ARG A 65 6.95 17.82 -7.39
N VAL A 66 6.63 18.60 -6.36
CA VAL A 66 7.38 19.79 -5.99
C VAL A 66 8.64 19.43 -5.20
N ASP A 67 9.64 20.31 -5.24
CA ASP A 67 10.85 20.15 -4.42
C ASP A 67 10.54 20.47 -2.95
N PRO A 68 10.70 19.51 -2.02
CA PRO A 68 10.37 19.68 -0.61
C PRO A 68 11.33 20.61 0.12
N SER A 69 12.54 20.86 -0.42
CA SER A 69 13.50 21.80 0.16
C SER A 69 13.01 23.24 0.13
N ALA A 70 12.05 23.55 -0.74
CA ALA A 70 11.44 24.86 -0.90
C ALA A 70 10.29 25.15 0.09
N SER A 71 10.09 24.30 1.10
CA SER A 71 9.04 24.46 2.09
C SER A 71 9.24 25.69 2.96
N SER A 72 8.16 26.39 3.28
CA SER A 72 8.16 27.46 4.28
C SER A 72 6.95 27.33 5.21
N ALA A 73 7.01 27.96 6.40
CA ALA A 73 5.90 27.92 7.35
C ALA A 73 4.58 28.48 6.77
N ALA A 74 4.65 29.41 5.80
CA ALA A 74 3.50 29.97 5.11
C ALA A 74 3.05 29.15 3.87
N ASN A 75 3.89 28.22 3.40
CA ASN A 75 3.62 27.36 2.25
C ASN A 75 4.17 25.94 2.53
N PRO A 76 3.45 25.11 3.30
CA PRO A 76 3.87 23.75 3.58
C PRO A 76 3.83 22.89 2.31
N VAL A 77 4.71 21.88 2.24
CA VAL A 77 4.76 20.96 1.11
C VAL A 77 3.47 20.15 1.03
N PRO A 78 2.82 20.07 -0.14
CA PRO A 78 1.69 19.18 -0.35
C PRO A 78 2.11 17.70 -0.29
N ASP A 79 1.17 16.77 -0.49
CA ASP A 79 1.46 15.34 -0.60
C ASP A 79 2.58 15.08 -1.63
N TYR A 80 3.75 14.68 -1.14
CA TYR A 80 4.97 14.55 -1.94
C TYR A 80 5.00 13.24 -2.74
N TYR A 81 4.41 12.17 -2.20
CA TYR A 81 4.43 10.83 -2.81
C TYR A 81 3.14 10.49 -3.55
N GLY A 82 2.06 11.25 -3.33
CA GLY A 82 0.76 10.97 -3.94
C GLY A 82 0.01 9.85 -3.23
N GLU A 83 0.24 9.64 -1.93
CA GLU A 83 -0.37 8.58 -1.12
C GLU A 83 -1.89 8.66 -1.06
N LYS A 84 -2.45 9.87 -1.23
CA LYS A 84 -3.90 10.10 -1.15
C LYS A 84 -4.62 9.99 -2.50
N ILE A 85 -3.91 9.65 -3.58
CA ILE A 85 -4.50 9.55 -4.92
C ILE A 85 -5.19 8.20 -5.08
N GLY A 86 -6.52 8.16 -4.89
CA GLY A 86 -7.35 6.98 -5.14
C GLY A 86 -8.01 6.98 -6.52
N SER A 87 -8.11 8.15 -7.17
CA SER A 87 -8.82 8.33 -8.43
C SER A 87 -8.14 9.33 -9.37
N VAL A 88 -8.62 9.39 -10.62
CA VAL A 88 -8.16 10.37 -11.61
C VAL A 88 -8.54 11.80 -11.20
N ALA A 89 -9.67 11.98 -10.51
CA ALA A 89 -10.09 13.27 -9.97
C ALA A 89 -9.09 13.74 -8.89
N ASP A 90 -8.72 12.85 -7.97
CA ASP A 90 -7.73 13.14 -6.92
C ASP A 90 -6.37 13.48 -7.53
N TYR A 91 -5.96 12.80 -8.60
CA TYR A 91 -4.74 13.13 -9.32
C TYR A 91 -4.80 14.55 -9.91
N GLY A 92 -5.95 14.97 -10.44
CA GLY A 92 -6.17 16.33 -10.92
C GLY A 92 -6.08 17.38 -9.80
N HIS A 93 -6.63 17.09 -8.63
CA HIS A 93 -6.49 17.94 -7.44
C HIS A 93 -5.04 18.02 -6.98
N TRP A 94 -4.38 16.89 -6.87
CA TRP A 94 -2.96 16.80 -6.52
C TRP A 94 -2.09 17.66 -7.43
N LEU A 95 -2.29 17.61 -8.76
CA LEU A 95 -1.56 18.45 -9.70
C LEU A 95 -1.80 19.96 -9.48
N LYS A 96 -3.01 20.36 -9.09
CA LYS A 96 -3.32 21.76 -8.77
C LYS A 96 -2.60 22.19 -7.49
N ASP A 97 -2.51 21.32 -6.50
CA ASP A 97 -1.80 21.60 -5.25
C ASP A 97 -0.31 21.80 -5.49
N GLN A 98 0.33 20.94 -6.30
CA GLN A 98 1.73 21.11 -6.69
C GLN A 98 1.95 22.45 -7.43
N ARG A 99 1.03 22.85 -8.33
CA ARG A 99 1.11 24.14 -9.04
C ARG A 99 0.87 25.32 -8.11
N ALA A 100 -0.06 25.21 -7.17
CA ALA A 100 -0.35 26.25 -6.19
C ALA A 100 0.86 26.50 -5.28
N PHE A 101 1.55 25.44 -4.85
CA PHE A 101 2.79 25.52 -4.10
C PHE A 101 3.89 26.25 -4.91
N ASN A 102 4.10 25.85 -6.16
CA ASN A 102 5.09 26.47 -7.05
C ASN A 102 4.79 27.96 -7.30
N ARG A 103 3.52 28.33 -7.49
CA ARG A 103 3.11 29.73 -7.69
C ARG A 103 3.35 30.59 -6.45
N LYS A 104 3.11 30.05 -5.26
CA LYS A 104 3.42 30.74 -4.00
C LYS A 104 4.92 30.95 -3.87
N ARG A 105 5.74 29.94 -4.18
CA ARG A 105 7.19 30.07 -4.23
C ARG A 105 7.63 31.23 -5.13
N SER A 106 7.13 31.32 -6.37
CA SER A 106 7.56 32.38 -7.31
C SER A 106 7.15 33.79 -6.93
N HIS A 107 6.10 33.97 -6.12
CA HIS A 107 5.56 35.28 -5.75
C HIS A 107 6.22 35.88 -4.49
N PHE A 108 6.94 35.06 -3.71
CA PHE A 108 7.64 35.49 -2.48
C PHE A 108 9.17 35.45 -2.60
N VAL A 109 9.70 35.35 -3.82
CA VAL A 109 11.12 35.59 -4.14
C VAL A 109 11.31 37.04 -4.54
#